data_AF-A0A1G2XZ64-F1
#
_entry.id   AF-A0A1G2XZ64-F1
#
_cell.length_a   1.000
_cell.length_b   1.000
_cell.length_c   1.000
_cell.angle_alpha   90.00
_cell.angle_beta   90.00
_cell.angle_gamma   90.00
#
_symmetry.space_group_name_H-M   'P 1'
#
loop_
_entity.id
_entity.type
_entity.pdbx_description
1 polymer ?
#
loop_
_entity_poly.entity_id
_entity_poly.type
_entity_poly.pdbx_seq_one_letter_code
_entity_poly.pdbx_strand_id
1 'polypeptide(L)'
;MMKTLEKEASPDESKTKEDLVKLTSTEKDLLSRRDNLLEAMERKLLDDKDFQERYEKLKVDLENNRATQQKLHSFVDNVDIMKNALNASFEEISSFGLNWEYLDFEGKVAKTRAIIKEINVTEEDINIQIYLDTESSSSLSVVPRTDTD
;
A
#
# COMPACT_ATOMS: atom_id res chain seq x y z
N MET A 1 6.17 -16.04 -0.11
CA MET A 1 6.96 -14.93 -0.68
C MET A 1 6.22 -13.60 -0.55
N MET A 2 5.03 -13.43 -1.12
CA MET A 2 4.20 -12.21 -0.92
C MET A 2 3.97 -11.85 0.56
N LYS A 3 3.50 -12.79 1.39
CA LYS A 3 3.33 -12.59 2.85
C LYS A 3 4.59 -12.18 3.61
N THR A 4 5.76 -12.49 3.06
CA THR A 4 7.06 -12.17 3.67
C THR A 4 7.46 -10.73 3.32
N LEU A 5 7.25 -10.33 2.06
CA LEU A 5 7.45 -8.96 1.57
C LEU A 5 6.43 -7.98 2.18
N GLU A 6 5.18 -8.41 2.40
CA GLU A 6 4.16 -7.63 3.12
C GLU A 6 4.60 -7.25 4.53
N LYS A 7 5.39 -8.09 5.19
CA LYS A 7 5.85 -7.88 6.57
C LYS A 7 7.08 -6.97 6.64
N GLU A 8 7.86 -6.89 5.57
CA GLU A 8 9.07 -6.04 5.46
C GLU A 8 8.76 -4.66 4.88
N ALA A 9 7.75 -4.54 4.01
CA ALA A 9 7.38 -3.29 3.35
C ALA A 9 6.22 -2.53 4.02
N SER A 10 5.47 -3.17 4.92
CA SER A 10 4.42 -2.47 5.65
C SER A 10 5.07 -1.44 6.59
N PRO A 11 4.66 -0.15 6.54
CA PRO A 11 4.99 0.78 7.62
C PRO A 11 4.51 0.12 8.91
N ASP A 12 5.35 0.11 9.95
CA ASP A 12 5.10 -0.62 11.19
C ASP A 12 3.67 -0.38 11.68
N GLU A 13 2.74 -1.27 11.29
CA GLU A 13 1.31 -1.08 11.47
C GLU A 13 1.01 -0.98 12.96
N SER A 14 1.82 -1.66 13.77
CA SER A 14 1.79 -1.57 15.23
C SER A 14 2.09 -0.14 15.67
N LYS A 15 3.19 0.45 15.17
CA LYS A 15 3.58 1.81 15.51
C LYS A 15 2.57 2.85 15.03
N THR A 16 2.05 2.69 13.81
CA THR A 16 1.04 3.59 13.24
C THR A 16 -0.27 3.54 14.04
N LYS A 17 -0.71 2.35 14.47
CA LYS A 17 -1.87 2.17 15.36
C LYS A 17 -1.61 2.73 16.76
N GLU A 18 -0.44 2.49 17.33
CA GLU A 18 -0.03 3.05 18.62
C GLU A 18 -0.04 4.58 18.62
N ASP A 19 0.50 5.19 17.56
CA ASP A 19 0.55 6.64 17.43
C ASP A 19 -0.85 7.24 17.25
N LEU A 20 -1.75 6.55 16.54
CA LEU A 20 -3.15 6.96 16.44
C LEU A 20 -3.86 6.89 17.80
N VAL A 21 -3.64 5.81 18.57
CA VAL A 21 -4.18 5.68 19.95
C VAL A 21 -3.66 6.80 20.85
N LYS A 22 -2.36 7.13 20.78
CA LYS A 22 -1.78 8.25 21.53
C LYS A 22 -2.40 9.59 21.13
N LEU A 23 -2.60 9.83 19.83
CA LEU A 23 -3.23 11.06 19.33
C LEU A 23 -4.68 11.19 19.81
N THR A 24 -5.46 10.11 19.76
CA THR A 24 -6.84 10.09 20.27
C THR A 24 -6.90 10.31 21.79
N SER A 25 -5.98 9.70 22.55
CA SER A 25 -5.87 9.95 23.99
C SER A 25 -5.52 11.42 24.27
N THR A 26 -4.59 11.99 23.50
CA THR A 26 -4.19 13.39 23.64
C THR A 26 -5.35 14.33 23.30
N GLU A 27 -6.15 14.02 22.27
CA GLU A 27 -7.36 14.81 21.95
C GLU A 27 -8.37 14.76 23.11
N LYS A 28 -8.61 13.59 23.69
CA LYS A 28 -9.49 13.44 24.86
C LYS A 28 -9.00 14.27 26.05
N ASP A 29 -7.70 14.29 26.31
CA ASP A 29 -7.10 15.09 27.36
C ASP A 29 -7.22 16.60 27.09
N LEU A 30 -7.00 17.03 25.84
CA LEU A 30 -7.16 18.43 25.43
C LEU A 30 -8.62 18.89 25.55
N LEU A 31 -9.58 18.06 25.15
CA LEU A 31 -11.01 18.33 25.33
C LEU A 31 -11.38 18.43 26.81
N SER A 32 -10.88 17.51 27.64
CA SER A 32 -11.10 17.56 29.09
C SER A 32 -10.52 18.83 29.72
N ARG A 33 -9.33 19.27 29.27
CA ARG A 33 -8.72 20.54 29.71
C ARG A 33 -9.55 21.75 29.28
N ARG A 34 -10.10 21.73 28.07
CA ARG A 34 -11.00 22.78 27.57
C ARG A 34 -12.27 22.84 28.43
N ASP A 35 -12.87 21.70 28.72
CA ASP A 35 -14.10 21.63 29.52
C ASP A 35 -13.84 22.12 30.96
N ASN A 36 -12.71 21.73 31.57
CA ASN A 36 -12.29 22.26 32.87
C ASN A 36 -12.03 23.78 32.85
N LEU A 37 -11.47 24.30 31.75
CA LEU A 37 -11.21 25.73 31.59
C LEU A 37 -12.53 26.53 31.49
N LEU A 38 -13.50 25.98 30.75
CA LEU A 38 -14.86 26.55 30.66
C LEU A 38 -15.55 26.56 32.02
N GLU A 39 -15.49 25.45 32.77
CA GLU A 39 -16.08 25.37 34.11
C GLU A 39 -15.42 26.36 35.09
N ALA A 40 -14.10 26.53 35.01
CA ALA A 40 -13.39 27.48 35.85
C ALA A 40 -13.75 28.95 35.54
N MET A 41 -14.02 29.27 34.27
CA MET A 41 -14.54 30.57 33.85
C MET A 41 -15.98 30.78 34.35
N GLU A 42 -16.86 29.78 34.24
CA GLU A 42 -18.24 29.85 34.75
C GLU A 42 -18.28 30.12 36.27
N ARG A 43 -17.34 29.53 37.00
CA ARG A 43 -17.15 29.74 38.45
C ARG A 43 -16.45 31.06 38.79
N LYS A 44 -16.09 31.88 37.79
CA LYS A 44 -15.33 33.14 37.93
C LYS A 44 -14.01 32.97 38.68
N LEU A 45 -13.37 31.82 38.52
CA LEU A 45 -12.08 31.48 39.14
C LEU A 45 -10.87 31.96 38.31
N LEU A 46 -11.13 32.50 37.11
CA LEU A 46 -10.14 33.00 36.17
C LEU A 46 -10.53 34.40 35.68
N ASP A 47 -9.51 35.18 35.37
CA ASP A 47 -9.62 36.42 34.60
C ASP A 47 -9.88 36.09 33.12
N ASP A 48 -10.65 36.95 32.45
CA ASP A 48 -11.01 36.84 31.04
C ASP A 48 -9.77 36.77 30.13
N LYS A 49 -8.71 37.53 30.46
CA LYS A 49 -7.47 37.49 29.67
C LYS A 49 -6.74 36.16 29.82
N ASP A 50 -6.63 35.66 31.05
CA ASP A 50 -5.97 34.38 31.35
C ASP A 50 -6.76 33.19 30.76
N PHE A 51 -8.09 33.29 30.73
CA PHE A 51 -8.96 32.35 30.01
C PHE A 51 -8.67 32.37 28.51
N GLN A 52 -8.68 33.56 27.89
CA GLN A 52 -8.52 33.70 26.45
C GLN A 52 -7.18 33.16 25.96
N GLU A 53 -6.07 33.45 26.66
CA GLU A 53 -4.74 32.94 26.30
C GLU A 53 -4.68 31.41 26.35
N ARG A 54 -5.25 30.79 27.40
CA ARG A 54 -5.28 29.33 27.57
C ARG A 54 -6.20 28.66 26.55
N TYR A 55 -7.34 29.28 26.26
CA TYR A 55 -8.32 28.76 25.32
C TYR A 55 -7.78 28.75 23.88
N GLU A 56 -7.15 29.85 23.45
CA GLU A 56 -6.54 29.92 22.11
C GLU A 56 -5.40 28.90 21.97
N LYS A 57 -4.59 28.71 23.01
CA LYS A 57 -3.57 27.67 23.01
C LYS A 57 -4.16 26.26 22.85
N LEU A 58 -5.20 25.94 23.63
CA LEU A 58 -5.89 24.64 23.53
C LEU A 58 -6.53 24.43 22.15
N LYS A 59 -7.05 25.49 21.54
CA LYS A 59 -7.61 25.44 20.20
C LYS A 59 -6.54 25.09 19.16
N VAL A 60 -5.39 25.75 19.20
CA VAL A 60 -4.25 25.46 18.31
C VAL A 60 -3.74 24.03 18.53
N ASP A 61 -3.63 23.58 19.78
CA ASP A 61 -3.19 22.22 20.11
C ASP A 61 -4.18 21.16 19.57
N LEU A 62 -5.49 21.41 19.66
CA LEU A 62 -6.53 20.54 19.10
C LEU A 62 -6.50 20.50 17.56
N GLU A 63 -6.35 21.65 16.91
CA GLU A 63 -6.24 21.74 15.45
C GLU A 63 -5.00 20.97 14.95
N ASN A 64 -3.85 21.14 15.61
CA ASN A 64 -2.61 20.42 15.29
C ASN A 64 -2.74 18.90 15.49
N ASN A 65 -3.41 18.47 16.57
CA ASN A 65 -3.64 17.05 16.83
C ASN A 65 -4.50 16.44 15.72
N ARG A 66 -5.62 17.08 15.37
CA ARG A 66 -6.52 16.63 14.29
C ARG A 66 -5.85 16.61 12.93
N ALA A 67 -5.05 17.62 12.61
CA ALA A 67 -4.29 17.66 11.36
C ALA A 67 -3.28 16.49 11.29
N THR A 68 -2.65 16.14 12.42
CA THR A 68 -1.74 14.99 12.50
C THR A 68 -2.47 13.66 12.34
N GLN A 69 -3.62 13.50 13.01
CA GLN A 69 -4.48 12.31 12.83
C GLN A 69 -4.92 12.14 11.38
N GLN A 70 -5.36 13.22 10.72
CA GLN A 70 -5.80 13.17 9.33
C GLN A 70 -4.66 12.80 8.37
N LYS A 71 -3.45 13.32 8.59
CA LYS A 71 -2.26 12.94 7.83
C LYS A 71 -1.90 11.47 8.02
N LEU A 72 -2.07 10.95 9.23
CA LEU A 72 -1.78 9.56 9.53
C LEU A 72 -2.80 8.63 8.83
N HIS A 73 -4.08 8.98 8.87
CA HIS A 73 -5.13 8.27 8.14
C HIS A 73 -4.88 8.27 6.63
N SER A 74 -4.62 9.44 6.04
CA SER A 74 -4.35 9.50 4.59
C SER A 74 -3.09 8.75 4.17
N PHE A 75 -2.08 8.69 5.04
CA PHE A 75 -0.90 7.86 4.82
C PHE A 75 -1.26 6.37 4.80
N VAL A 76 -2.02 5.88 5.78
CA VAL A 76 -2.48 4.48 5.83
C VAL A 76 -3.33 4.14 4.60
N ASP A 77 -4.31 4.97 4.27
CA ASP A 77 -5.19 4.76 3.12
C ASP A 77 -4.39 4.69 1.81
N ASN A 78 -3.40 5.58 1.64
CA ASN A 78 -2.53 5.57 0.44
C ASN A 78 -1.68 4.30 0.35
N VAL A 79 -1.15 3.81 1.48
CA VAL A 79 -0.38 2.58 1.52
C VAL A 79 -1.26 1.38 1.14
N ASP A 80 -2.50 1.32 1.64
CA ASP A 80 -3.45 0.27 1.29
C ASP A 80 -3.82 0.32 -0.21
N ILE A 81 -4.02 1.51 -0.77
CA ILE A 81 -4.26 1.69 -2.21
C ILE A 81 -3.06 1.19 -3.03
N MET A 82 -1.84 1.58 -2.66
CA MET A 82 -0.62 1.14 -3.35
C MET A 82 -0.43 -0.37 -3.27
N LYS A 83 -0.72 -0.96 -2.11
CA LYS A 83 -0.65 -2.41 -1.89
C LYS A 83 -1.66 -3.15 -2.78
N ASN A 84 -2.90 -2.66 -2.84
CA ASN A 84 -3.93 -3.25 -3.69
C ASN A 84 -3.58 -3.14 -5.18
N ALA A 85 -3.02 -2.00 -5.60
CA ALA A 85 -2.55 -1.82 -6.97
C ALA A 85 -1.40 -2.79 -7.30
N LEU A 86 -0.43 -2.96 -6.40
CA LEU A 86 0.68 -3.90 -6.59
C LEU A 86 0.19 -5.35 -6.64
N ASN A 87 -0.76 -5.73 -5.77
CA ASN A 87 -1.35 -7.05 -5.76
C ASN A 87 -2.10 -7.32 -7.06
N ALA A 88 -2.88 -6.36 -7.57
CA ALA A 88 -3.57 -6.49 -8.86
C ALA A 88 -2.57 -6.69 -10.01
N SER A 89 -1.50 -5.90 -10.06
CA SER A 89 -0.44 -6.06 -11.06
C SER A 89 0.26 -7.43 -10.94
N PHE A 90 0.48 -7.91 -9.72
CA PHE A 90 1.05 -9.24 -9.51
C PHE A 90 0.08 -10.36 -9.92
N GLU A 91 -1.20 -10.25 -9.59
CA GLU A 91 -2.23 -11.21 -10.02
C GLU A 91 -2.34 -11.25 -11.54
N GLU A 92 -2.27 -10.11 -12.23
CA GLU A 92 -2.24 -10.03 -13.69
C GLU A 92 -1.02 -10.77 -14.28
N ILE A 93 0.17 -10.58 -13.70
CA ILE A 93 1.40 -11.24 -14.14
C ILE A 93 1.41 -12.74 -13.77
N SER A 94 0.90 -13.12 -12.61
CA SER A 94 0.89 -14.52 -12.15
C SER A 94 -0.21 -15.36 -12.81
N SER A 95 -1.31 -14.73 -13.23
CA SER A 95 -2.38 -15.38 -14.03
C SER A 95 -2.06 -15.43 -15.53
N PHE A 96 -0.82 -15.15 -15.92
CA PHE A 96 -0.41 -15.01 -17.32
C PHE A 96 -0.79 -16.21 -18.19
N GLY A 97 -0.55 -17.44 -17.72
CA GLY A 97 -0.88 -18.68 -18.42
C GLY A 97 -2.34 -19.11 -18.34
N LEU A 98 -3.10 -18.65 -17.35
CA LEU A 98 -4.48 -19.10 -17.10
C LEU A 98 -5.47 -18.56 -18.13
N ASN A 99 -5.18 -17.39 -18.71
CA ASN A 99 -6.07 -16.71 -19.64
C ASN A 99 -5.62 -16.80 -21.10
N TRP A 100 -4.51 -17.49 -21.40
CA TRP A 100 -3.90 -17.52 -22.74
C TRP A 100 -4.86 -18.00 -23.83
N GLU A 101 -5.62 -19.06 -23.55
CA GLU A 101 -6.58 -19.65 -24.50
C GLU A 101 -7.78 -18.75 -24.79
N TYR A 102 -8.09 -17.80 -23.89
CA TYR A 102 -9.23 -16.89 -24.02
C TYR A 102 -8.87 -15.55 -24.67
N LEU A 103 -7.60 -15.35 -25.05
CA LEU A 103 -7.17 -14.13 -25.73
C LEU A 103 -7.38 -14.25 -27.24
N ASP A 104 -7.79 -13.16 -27.84
CA ASP A 104 -7.71 -12.98 -29.28
C ASP A 104 -6.26 -12.79 -29.75
N PHE A 105 -6.07 -12.72 -31.07
CA PHE A 105 -4.73 -12.60 -31.64
C PHE A 105 -3.99 -11.35 -31.15
N GLU A 106 -4.69 -10.23 -31.03
CA GLU A 106 -4.13 -8.96 -30.58
C GLU A 106 -3.72 -9.03 -29.10
N GLY A 107 -4.56 -9.63 -28.24
CA GLY A 107 -4.25 -9.91 -26.85
C GLY A 107 -3.04 -10.84 -26.68
N LYS A 108 -2.92 -11.88 -27.51
CA LYS A 108 -1.74 -12.77 -27.51
C LYS A 108 -0.47 -12.01 -27.90
N VAL A 109 -0.51 -11.15 -28.92
CA VAL A 109 0.64 -10.33 -29.33
C VAL A 109 1.04 -9.35 -28.23
N ALA A 110 0.08 -8.64 -27.61
CA ALA A 110 0.34 -7.72 -26.53
C ALA A 110 0.97 -8.44 -25.32
N LYS A 111 0.44 -9.60 -24.95
CA LYS A 111 0.98 -10.43 -23.87
C LYS A 111 2.39 -10.94 -24.15
N THR A 112 2.66 -11.41 -25.37
CA THR A 112 4.01 -11.87 -25.76
C THR A 112 5.04 -10.74 -25.63
N ARG A 113 4.68 -9.51 -26.06
CA ARG A 113 5.56 -8.33 -25.93
C ARG A 113 5.85 -7.91 -24.49
N ALA A 114 4.94 -8.20 -23.56
CA ALA A 114 5.13 -7.88 -22.14
C ALA A 114 6.12 -8.85 -21.46
N ILE A 115 6.23 -10.09 -21.94
CA ILE A 115 7.13 -11.10 -21.35
C ILE A 115 8.43 -11.23 -22.09
N ILE A 116 8.39 -11.27 -23.43
CA ILE A 116 9.56 -11.57 -24.22
C ILE A 116 10.31 -10.28 -24.52
N LYS A 117 11.56 -10.25 -24.10
CA LYS A 117 12.50 -9.17 -24.40
C LYS A 117 13.03 -9.28 -25.82
N GLU A 118 13.47 -10.47 -26.20
CA GLU A 118 14.09 -10.69 -27.50
C GLU A 118 13.94 -12.17 -27.91
N ILE A 119 13.74 -12.41 -29.20
CA ILE A 119 13.78 -13.74 -29.81
C ILE A 119 14.90 -13.71 -30.85
N ASN A 120 15.94 -14.49 -30.60
CA ASN A 120 17.05 -14.69 -31.51
C ASN A 120 16.86 -16.03 -32.22
N VAL A 121 16.71 -15.99 -33.54
CA VAL A 121 16.55 -17.18 -34.37
C VAL A 121 17.81 -17.37 -35.20
N THR A 122 18.43 -18.54 -35.08
CA THR A 122 19.54 -18.99 -35.93
C THR A 122 19.07 -20.17 -36.79
N GLU A 123 19.91 -20.65 -37.71
CA GLU A 123 19.59 -21.81 -38.54
C GLU A 123 19.44 -23.11 -37.72
N GLU A 124 20.08 -23.17 -36.55
CA GLU A 124 20.14 -24.37 -35.71
C GLU A 124 19.26 -24.28 -34.46
N ASP A 125 18.91 -23.07 -34.00
CA ASP A 125 18.22 -22.90 -32.71
C ASP A 125 17.38 -21.62 -32.59
N ILE A 126 16.47 -21.61 -31.62
CA ILE A 126 15.66 -20.46 -31.22
C ILE A 126 15.94 -20.14 -29.75
N ASN A 127 16.53 -18.98 -29.49
CA ASN A 127 16.82 -18.49 -28.15
C ASN A 127 15.86 -17.34 -27.77
N ILE A 128 15.11 -17.51 -26.69
CA ILE A 128 14.13 -16.53 -26.20
C ILE A 128 14.62 -15.93 -24.88
N GLN A 129 14.88 -14.62 -24.87
CA GLN A 129 15.14 -13.86 -23.65
C GLN A 129 13.83 -13.31 -23.08
N ILE A 130 13.54 -13.61 -21.81
CA ILE A 130 12.33 -13.17 -21.11
C ILE A 130 12.66 -12.09 -20.05
N TYR A 131 11.76 -11.11 -19.88
CA TYR A 131 11.82 -10.11 -18.82
C TYR A 131 11.38 -10.68 -17.46
N LEU A 132 10.43 -11.61 -17.50
CA LEU A 132 9.78 -12.19 -16.33
C LEU A 132 9.79 -13.71 -16.48
N ASP A 133 10.60 -14.35 -15.64
CA ASP A 133 10.55 -15.80 -15.49
C ASP A 133 9.32 -16.14 -14.65
N THR A 134 8.32 -16.73 -15.30
CA THR A 134 7.02 -17.04 -14.68
C THR A 134 6.96 -18.47 -14.16
N GLU A 135 8.12 -19.14 -13.97
CA GLU A 135 8.20 -20.52 -13.48
C GLU A 135 7.52 -20.72 -12.11
N SER A 136 6.22 -20.98 -12.18
CA SER A 136 5.44 -21.69 -11.17
C SER A 136 4.36 -22.52 -11.83
N SER A 137 4.68 -23.19 -12.94
CA SER A 137 4.01 -24.44 -13.34
C SER A 137 4.70 -25.08 -14.56
N SER A 138 5.05 -26.35 -14.40
CA SER A 138 5.53 -27.31 -15.40
C SER A 138 7.03 -27.33 -15.69
N SER A 139 7.71 -28.19 -14.95
CA SER A 139 8.71 -29.10 -15.50
C SER A 139 8.16 -29.75 -16.80
N LEU A 140 8.40 -29.13 -17.94
CA LEU A 140 8.22 -29.80 -19.24
C LEU A 140 9.55 -30.44 -19.59
N SER A 141 9.60 -31.75 -19.39
CA SER A 141 10.61 -32.63 -19.96
C SER A 141 10.75 -32.33 -21.45
N VAL A 142 11.97 -32.03 -21.86
CA VAL A 142 12.42 -32.05 -23.25
C VAL A 142 11.88 -33.31 -23.92
N VAL A 143 10.95 -33.16 -24.86
CA VAL A 143 10.58 -34.25 -25.77
C VAL A 143 11.64 -34.26 -26.87
N PRO A 144 12.47 -35.31 -26.97
CA PRO A 144 13.39 -35.41 -28.10
C PRO A 144 12.55 -35.62 -29.37
N ARG A 145 12.82 -34.83 -30.41
CA ARG A 145 12.38 -35.15 -31.76
C ARG A 145 12.98 -36.49 -32.14
N THR A 146 12.15 -37.53 -32.20
CA THR A 146 12.48 -38.73 -32.97
C THR A 146 12.11 -38.45 -34.42
N ASP A 147 13.10 -38.00 -35.18
CA ASP A 147 13.05 -38.14 -36.63
C ASP A 147 13.21 -39.64 -36.93
N THR A 148 12.19 -40.24 -37.53
CA THR A 148 12.33 -41.53 -38.22
C THR A 148 11.71 -41.38 -39.60
N ASP A 149 12.62 -41.35 -40.57
CA ASP A 149 12.55 -41.72 -42.00
C ASP A 149 11.28 -41.45 -42.83
#